data_AF-A0A7H8TBP9-F1
#
_entry.id   AF-A0A7H8TBP9-F1
#
_cell.length_a   1.000
_cell.length_b   1.000
_cell.length_c   1.000
_cell.angle_alpha   90.00
_cell.angle_beta   90.00
_cell.angle_gamma   90.00
#
_symmetry.space_group_name_H-M   'P 1'
#
loop_
_entity.id
_entity.type
_entity.pdbx_description
1 polymer ?
#
loop_
_entity_poly.entity_id
_entity_poly.type
_entity_poly.pdbx_seq_one_letter_code
_entity_poly.pdbx_strand_id
1 'polypeptide(L)'
;MSQPPNQPPQGGFGAPQDPRQGGFGAPQPGQEGAPQTPPPPQGAPQTPPPPQTPPPPQTPPSGAPQPGYGYPQQPGQPAQPGPYQSGPYAQPPQQPGPYGYPQQPGPYGQQPAPGYGYPPQPQYPGAPGTPPGGSRNPFKGKPAVAIGAAVAVLLVVGGTVFAVTRGGDDKKDDKPVAQQSDDPKGSDSPSESGDGGSEGGDDPENLNAGRQAGESKVLWYKPAPDAPKSGADAPGMWITEKTAVKAAYKQVFGFNVGDGEDAWDPITFPEKICAVTPQKSASDKVVVAYMSGSSDRAKCNQLQQIDLNTGDKGWKGSVADGQLFDSTLDVELSITGKTLLVGRSQSGTAYNVDSGKKMWDKTRFGDKCFPDAFAGGEKIIAVASCAASSSSEHDEVQELDPSTGKAKWTMRFDKGWRVARVFSLDPLVIYGTNEDKKAWNISTFDSAGKIRSQVDVDLDIGAECGWAILQRDLQGCSGVVADANTLYMPTKATASANEIVAIDLGNGKEKWRVKSPADDSMLPIKVENGKLIAYVQASYDAGGQVVAIPISGSSHQPAKLLQNPASAADIENGFFSKAYDWADGRFYLSSTRLSGQDEAKEKLMLAFGK
;
A
#
# COMPACT_ATOMS: atom_id res chain seq x y z
N MET A 1 -75.88 52.17 -2.70
CA MET A 1 -76.64 52.11 -3.96
C MET A 1 -75.63 51.78 -5.04
N SER A 2 -75.60 50.59 -5.63
CA SER A 2 -76.56 49.45 -5.58
C SER A 2 -76.48 48.61 -4.29
N GLN A 3 -77.17 47.45 -4.26
CA GLN A 3 -77.74 46.79 -3.06
C GLN A 3 -77.41 45.26 -3.02
N PRO A 4 -77.68 44.47 -1.94
CA PRO A 4 -76.67 44.25 -0.89
C PRO A 4 -76.42 42.72 -0.57
N PRO A 5 -76.29 42.18 0.68
CA PRO A 5 -75.23 41.20 1.02
C PRO A 5 -75.73 39.83 1.56
N ASN A 6 -74.83 38.92 2.01
CA ASN A 6 -74.96 38.21 3.31
C ASN A 6 -73.80 37.30 3.76
N GLN A 7 -73.94 36.77 4.99
CA GLN A 7 -72.97 36.08 5.88
C GLN A 7 -73.38 34.58 6.17
N PRO A 8 -72.76 33.82 7.12
CA PRO A 8 -72.62 32.33 7.06
C PRO A 8 -73.61 31.52 7.95
N PRO A 9 -73.45 30.17 8.11
CA PRO A 9 -72.83 29.66 9.36
C PRO A 9 -72.04 28.30 9.25
N GLN A 10 -71.80 27.66 10.41
CA GLN A 10 -70.89 26.54 10.73
C GLN A 10 -71.28 25.12 10.22
N GLY A 11 -70.31 24.18 10.23
CA GLY A 11 -70.54 22.83 10.81
C GLY A 11 -70.02 21.56 10.10
N GLY A 12 -68.97 20.94 10.66
CA GLY A 12 -68.81 19.46 10.71
C GLY A 12 -68.32 18.67 9.47
N PHE A 13 -68.21 17.34 9.67
CA PHE A 13 -67.78 16.27 8.73
C PHE A 13 -66.29 16.29 8.32
N GLY A 14 -65.56 15.18 8.17
CA GLY A 14 -65.89 13.75 8.38
C GLY A 14 -64.99 12.88 7.49
N ALA A 15 -64.23 11.92 8.05
CA ALA A 15 -63.17 11.19 7.34
C ALA A 15 -63.64 9.92 6.59
N PRO A 16 -62.98 9.60 5.46
CA PRO A 16 -62.55 8.23 5.11
C PRO A 16 -61.08 8.22 4.58
N GLN A 17 -60.32 7.12 4.49
CA GLN A 17 -60.51 5.69 4.77
C GLN A 17 -59.12 5.01 4.91
N ASP A 18 -59.06 3.83 5.54
CA ASP A 18 -57.83 3.06 5.79
C ASP A 18 -58.11 1.54 5.63
N PRO A 19 -57.19 0.73 5.04
CA PRO A 19 -57.26 -0.72 5.14
C PRO A 19 -55.99 -1.42 5.68
N ARG A 20 -56.05 -1.70 6.99
CA ARG A 20 -55.76 -3.00 7.65
C ARG A 20 -54.30 -3.51 7.81
N GLN A 21 -53.96 -3.74 9.08
CA GLN A 21 -52.90 -4.63 9.53
C GLN A 21 -53.27 -6.13 9.37
N GLY A 22 -52.24 -6.98 9.31
CA GLY A 22 -52.35 -8.43 9.55
C GLY A 22 -51.02 -8.98 10.07
N GLY A 23 -50.97 -9.41 11.33
CA GLY A 23 -49.76 -9.96 11.96
C GLY A 23 -49.65 -11.48 11.81
N PHE A 24 -48.43 -12.01 11.95
CA PHE A 24 -48.15 -13.46 11.97
C PHE A 24 -47.90 -13.96 13.39
N GLY A 25 -48.51 -15.11 13.73
CA GLY A 25 -48.51 -15.70 15.06
C GLY A 25 -47.45 -16.79 15.29
N ALA A 26 -47.43 -17.32 16.53
CA ALA A 26 -46.46 -18.27 17.06
C ALA A 26 -46.66 -19.74 16.58
N PRO A 27 -45.68 -20.65 16.77
CA PRO A 27 -45.65 -21.99 16.15
C PRO A 27 -46.02 -23.15 17.08
N GLN A 28 -46.65 -24.22 16.54
CA GLN A 28 -46.73 -25.60 17.10
C GLN A 28 -47.54 -26.53 16.13
N PRO A 29 -47.49 -27.88 16.22
CA PRO A 29 -46.30 -28.73 16.06
C PRO A 29 -46.48 -29.98 15.15
N GLY A 30 -45.41 -30.39 14.45
CA GLY A 30 -45.09 -31.80 14.13
C GLY A 30 -45.76 -32.50 12.93
N GLN A 31 -44.95 -33.11 12.06
CA GLN A 31 -45.03 -34.55 11.72
C GLN A 31 -43.77 -35.03 10.95
N GLU A 32 -43.46 -36.31 11.07
CA GLU A 32 -42.25 -36.97 10.54
C GLU A 32 -42.45 -37.44 9.08
N GLY A 33 -41.39 -37.47 8.26
CA GLY A 33 -41.50 -37.98 6.88
C GLY A 33 -40.22 -38.02 6.04
N ALA A 34 -39.51 -39.15 6.10
CA ALA A 34 -38.58 -39.73 5.10
C ALA A 34 -37.35 -38.93 4.55
N PRO A 35 -36.17 -39.57 4.43
CA PRO A 35 -34.98 -38.93 3.84
C PRO A 35 -35.03 -38.88 2.31
N GLN A 36 -34.65 -37.75 1.71
CA GLN A 36 -34.43 -37.62 0.26
C GLN A 36 -32.93 -37.72 -0.10
N THR A 37 -32.65 -38.43 -1.19
CA THR A 37 -31.29 -38.68 -1.70
C THR A 37 -30.71 -37.48 -2.49
N PRO A 38 -29.39 -37.22 -2.45
CA PRO A 38 -28.78 -36.16 -3.25
C PRO A 38 -28.81 -36.45 -4.77
N PRO A 39 -28.88 -35.41 -5.62
CA PRO A 39 -28.68 -35.57 -7.07
C PRO A 39 -27.21 -35.89 -7.41
N PRO A 40 -26.94 -36.60 -8.52
CA PRO A 40 -25.59 -37.00 -8.91
C PRO A 40 -24.73 -35.81 -9.41
N PRO A 41 -23.40 -35.84 -9.19
CA PRO A 41 -22.51 -34.74 -9.58
C PRO A 41 -22.34 -34.64 -11.11
N GLN A 42 -22.28 -33.40 -11.61
CA GLN A 42 -21.96 -33.10 -13.00
C GLN A 42 -20.46 -33.31 -13.29
N GLY A 43 -20.14 -33.67 -14.53
CA GLY A 43 -18.82 -34.16 -14.94
C GLY A 43 -17.70 -33.12 -14.97
N ALA A 44 -16.46 -33.63 -15.02
CA ALA A 44 -15.23 -32.84 -14.97
C ALA A 44 -15.03 -31.91 -16.19
N PRO A 45 -14.41 -30.72 -16.01
CA PRO A 45 -14.01 -29.85 -17.11
C PRO A 45 -12.99 -30.51 -18.06
N GLN A 46 -13.13 -30.25 -19.36
CA GLN A 46 -12.19 -30.76 -20.38
C GLN A 46 -10.87 -29.98 -20.39
N THR A 47 -9.76 -30.71 -20.56
CA THR A 47 -8.40 -30.16 -20.68
C THR A 47 -8.17 -29.43 -22.01
N PRO A 48 -7.50 -28.27 -22.04
CA PRO A 48 -7.08 -27.62 -23.29
C PRO A 48 -6.04 -28.46 -24.07
N PRO A 49 -6.00 -28.37 -25.42
CA PRO A 49 -4.96 -29.00 -26.22
C PRO A 49 -3.58 -28.31 -26.04
N PRO A 50 -2.47 -29.07 -26.19
CA PRO A 50 -1.12 -28.53 -25.98
C PRO A 50 -0.69 -27.50 -27.05
N PRO A 51 0.17 -26.52 -26.71
CA PRO A 51 0.66 -25.52 -27.65
C PRO A 51 1.50 -26.12 -28.79
N GLN A 52 1.33 -25.61 -30.01
CA GLN A 52 2.14 -26.00 -31.17
C GLN A 52 3.47 -25.25 -31.18
N THR A 53 4.56 -25.96 -31.47
CA THR A 53 5.93 -25.40 -31.56
C THR A 53 6.12 -24.55 -32.82
N PRO A 54 6.77 -23.37 -32.75
CA PRO A 54 7.13 -22.58 -33.93
C PRO A 54 8.15 -23.30 -34.83
N PRO A 55 8.12 -23.10 -36.17
CA PRO A 55 9.13 -23.61 -37.08
C PRO A 55 10.47 -22.87 -36.93
N PRO A 56 11.62 -23.53 -37.20
CA PRO A 56 12.94 -22.91 -37.06
C PRO A 56 13.23 -21.83 -38.13
N PRO A 57 14.06 -20.81 -37.83
CA PRO A 57 14.38 -19.74 -38.78
C PRO A 57 15.16 -20.23 -40.01
N GLN A 58 14.80 -19.71 -41.19
CA GLN A 58 15.50 -19.98 -42.45
C GLN A 58 16.70 -19.03 -42.61
N THR A 59 17.85 -19.58 -43.01
CA THR A 59 19.08 -18.81 -43.30
C THR A 59 19.03 -18.14 -44.68
N PRO A 60 19.41 -16.85 -44.82
CA PRO A 60 19.55 -16.20 -46.12
C PRO A 60 20.75 -16.74 -46.95
N PRO A 61 20.73 -16.68 -48.30
CA PRO A 61 21.78 -17.26 -49.14
C PRO A 61 23.02 -16.37 -49.30
N SER A 62 24.17 -17.03 -49.51
CA SER A 62 25.49 -16.43 -49.77
C SER A 62 25.67 -15.92 -51.21
N GLY A 63 26.40 -14.80 -51.40
CA GLY A 63 26.76 -14.29 -52.74
C GLY A 63 28.13 -13.57 -52.81
N ALA A 64 29.09 -14.24 -53.47
CA ALA A 64 30.24 -13.79 -54.29
C ALA A 64 31.19 -12.60 -53.89
N PRO A 65 32.48 -12.59 -54.33
CA PRO A 65 33.59 -11.91 -53.60
C PRO A 65 34.52 -10.96 -54.42
N GLN A 66 35.60 -10.47 -53.75
CA GLN A 66 36.89 -9.87 -54.23
C GLN A 66 37.07 -8.34 -54.06
N PRO A 67 38.32 -7.77 -53.96
CA PRO A 67 39.63 -8.36 -53.59
C PRO A 67 40.57 -7.52 -52.65
N GLY A 68 41.52 -8.18 -51.94
CA GLY A 68 42.95 -7.75 -51.91
C GLY A 68 43.61 -7.16 -50.64
N TYR A 69 44.90 -7.52 -50.44
CA TYR A 69 45.92 -7.03 -49.46
C TYR A 69 45.73 -7.45 -47.96
N GLY A 70 46.73 -7.86 -47.15
CA GLY A 70 48.17 -8.19 -47.32
C GLY A 70 48.81 -8.74 -45.99
N TYR A 71 49.82 -9.63 -46.06
CA TYR A 71 50.41 -10.47 -44.97
C TYR A 71 51.49 -9.74 -44.08
N PRO A 72 52.09 -10.29 -42.96
CA PRO A 72 52.62 -11.67 -42.77
C PRO A 72 52.54 -12.41 -41.39
N GLN A 73 53.09 -13.65 -41.34
CA GLN A 73 53.12 -14.71 -40.27
C GLN A 73 54.21 -14.49 -39.16
N GLN A 74 54.57 -15.35 -38.16
CA GLN A 74 54.55 -16.84 -37.92
C GLN A 74 54.88 -17.21 -36.41
N PRO A 75 55.50 -18.40 -36.05
CA PRO A 75 55.03 -19.72 -35.49
C PRO A 75 55.04 -19.85 -33.91
N GLY A 76 54.83 -21.01 -33.21
CA GLY A 76 54.30 -22.36 -33.54
C GLY A 76 54.89 -23.61 -32.78
N GLN A 77 54.12 -24.26 -31.86
CA GLN A 77 54.30 -25.62 -31.21
C GLN A 77 55.54 -25.89 -30.28
N PRO A 78 55.70 -27.02 -29.50
CA PRO A 78 55.12 -28.41 -29.55
C PRO A 78 54.64 -29.06 -28.18
N ALA A 79 54.65 -30.42 -28.02
CA ALA A 79 53.86 -31.22 -27.03
C ALA A 79 54.56 -32.46 -26.35
N GLN A 80 53.82 -33.23 -25.49
CA GLN A 80 54.06 -34.59 -24.87
C GLN A 80 55.03 -34.70 -23.64
N PRO A 81 55.06 -35.79 -22.79
CA PRO A 81 54.30 -37.07 -22.72
C PRO A 81 53.76 -37.54 -21.29
N GLY A 82 53.17 -38.76 -21.18
CA GLY A 82 52.73 -39.49 -19.93
C GLY A 82 53.81 -40.39 -19.27
N PRO A 83 53.54 -41.48 -18.45
CA PRO A 83 52.39 -42.43 -18.44
C PRO A 83 52.00 -43.15 -17.07
N TYR A 84 51.29 -44.31 -17.14
CA TYR A 84 50.98 -45.40 -16.15
C TYR A 84 49.60 -45.44 -15.39
N GLN A 85 49.13 -46.61 -14.87
CA GLN A 85 48.34 -47.70 -15.52
C GLN A 85 47.68 -48.65 -14.47
N SER A 86 46.42 -49.13 -14.65
CA SER A 86 45.92 -50.51 -14.33
C SER A 86 44.38 -50.68 -14.49
N GLY A 87 43.93 -51.85 -14.98
CA GLY A 87 42.52 -52.32 -15.07
C GLY A 87 42.35 -53.69 -14.36
N PRO A 88 41.44 -54.64 -14.73
CA PRO A 88 40.47 -54.73 -15.86
C PRO A 88 38.98 -54.89 -15.37
N TYR A 89 37.91 -54.90 -16.18
CA TYR A 89 37.42 -55.79 -17.27
C TYR A 89 36.18 -55.11 -17.97
N ALA A 90 35.51 -55.54 -19.05
CA ALA A 90 35.75 -56.37 -20.25
C ALA A 90 34.58 -56.16 -21.28
N GLN A 91 34.62 -56.81 -22.46
CA GLN A 91 33.65 -56.78 -23.61
C GLN A 91 33.73 -58.16 -24.36
N PRO A 92 32.99 -58.54 -25.46
CA PRO A 92 32.38 -57.74 -26.56
C PRO A 92 31.03 -58.33 -27.16
N PRO A 93 30.66 -58.37 -28.49
CA PRO A 93 29.36 -57.83 -28.99
C PRO A 93 28.55 -58.70 -30.02
N GLN A 94 27.39 -58.22 -30.56
CA GLN A 94 26.94 -58.37 -31.99
C GLN A 94 25.53 -57.80 -32.34
N GLN A 95 25.24 -57.63 -33.65
CA GLN A 95 23.95 -57.27 -34.30
C GLN A 95 23.59 -58.33 -35.38
N PRO A 96 22.30 -58.64 -35.70
CA PRO A 96 21.64 -58.12 -36.95
C PRO A 96 20.06 -58.05 -36.95
N GLY A 97 19.42 -57.58 -38.05
CA GLY A 97 17.93 -57.59 -38.32
C GLY A 97 17.46 -58.79 -39.21
N PRO A 98 16.36 -58.79 -40.05
CA PRO A 98 15.31 -57.78 -40.41
C PRO A 98 13.83 -58.35 -40.68
N TYR A 99 13.01 -57.71 -41.57
CA TYR A 99 11.66 -58.05 -42.20
C TYR A 99 10.35 -57.50 -41.53
N GLY A 100 9.24 -57.10 -42.22
CA GLY A 100 8.85 -57.01 -43.67
C GLY A 100 7.49 -56.26 -43.98
N TYR A 101 7.15 -56.04 -45.27
CA TYR A 101 6.07 -55.20 -45.90
C TYR A 101 4.77 -56.01 -46.29
N PRO A 102 3.61 -55.51 -46.89
CA PRO A 102 3.52 -54.77 -48.20
C PRO A 102 2.27 -53.87 -48.62
N GLN A 103 2.51 -52.98 -49.63
CA GLN A 103 1.71 -52.62 -50.85
C GLN A 103 0.45 -51.68 -50.89
N GLN A 104 0.17 -51.18 -52.12
CA GLN A 104 -0.65 -50.00 -52.55
C GLN A 104 -1.84 -50.39 -53.49
N PRO A 105 -2.79 -49.51 -53.96
CA PRO A 105 -2.61 -48.54 -55.10
C PRO A 105 -3.51 -47.24 -55.13
N GLY A 106 -3.35 -46.33 -56.14
CA GLY A 106 -4.16 -45.09 -56.42
C GLY A 106 -5.25 -45.25 -57.53
N PRO A 107 -5.72 -44.24 -58.35
CA PRO A 107 -5.39 -42.79 -58.52
C PRO A 107 -6.62 -41.81 -58.83
N TYR A 108 -6.42 -40.68 -59.60
CA TYR A 108 -7.36 -39.59 -60.07
C TYR A 108 -7.65 -38.39 -59.10
N GLY A 109 -7.91 -37.11 -59.47
CA GLY A 109 -7.82 -36.32 -60.75
C GLY A 109 -8.67 -35.00 -60.79
N GLN A 110 -8.19 -33.91 -61.44
CA GLN A 110 -8.90 -32.70 -62.00
C GLN A 110 -9.46 -31.49 -61.16
N GLN A 111 -8.83 -30.30 -61.31
CA GLN A 111 -9.33 -28.95 -61.76
C GLN A 111 -10.55 -28.16 -61.13
N PRO A 112 -10.84 -26.85 -61.46
CA PRO A 112 -11.07 -25.81 -60.41
C PRO A 112 -12.29 -24.82 -60.56
N ALA A 113 -12.40 -23.88 -59.59
CA ALA A 113 -13.15 -22.58 -59.60
C ALA A 113 -14.70 -22.65 -59.44
N PRO A 114 -15.46 -21.53 -59.22
CA PRO A 114 -15.07 -20.11 -59.00
C PRO A 114 -15.82 -19.34 -57.87
N GLY A 115 -15.22 -18.22 -57.41
CA GLY A 115 -15.88 -16.91 -57.10
C GLY A 115 -16.91 -16.74 -55.96
N TYR A 116 -16.80 -15.65 -55.19
CA TYR A 116 -17.74 -14.50 -55.13
C TYR A 116 -17.34 -13.53 -53.99
N GLY A 117 -17.51 -12.21 -54.19
CA GLY A 117 -17.17 -11.18 -53.19
C GLY A 117 -18.39 -10.35 -52.75
N TYR A 118 -18.24 -9.58 -51.67
CA TYR A 118 -19.19 -8.56 -51.16
C TYR A 118 -18.39 -7.46 -50.39
N PRO A 119 -18.95 -6.28 -50.02
CA PRO A 119 -18.47 -5.00 -50.55
C PRO A 119 -18.11 -3.93 -49.49
N PRO A 120 -17.45 -2.82 -49.87
CA PRO A 120 -17.16 -1.69 -48.98
C PRO A 120 -18.17 -0.54 -49.09
N GLN A 121 -18.55 0.08 -47.96
CA GLN A 121 -19.38 1.29 -47.84
C GLN A 121 -19.22 1.90 -46.42
N PRO A 122 -19.41 3.22 -46.20
CA PRO A 122 -18.87 4.33 -47.00
C PRO A 122 -18.26 5.46 -46.12
N GLN A 123 -17.38 6.29 -46.69
CA GLN A 123 -16.89 7.52 -46.05
C GLN A 123 -17.79 8.74 -46.40
N TYR A 124 -17.91 9.72 -45.49
CA TYR A 124 -18.49 11.03 -45.76
C TYR A 124 -17.60 12.19 -45.21
N PRO A 125 -17.66 13.42 -45.77
CA PRO A 125 -16.61 14.44 -45.67
C PRO A 125 -16.89 15.52 -44.60
N GLY A 126 -15.95 16.46 -44.39
CA GLY A 126 -16.00 17.43 -43.28
C GLY A 126 -15.95 18.93 -43.64
N ALA A 127 -16.06 19.76 -42.57
CA ALA A 127 -15.80 21.21 -42.45
C ALA A 127 -16.70 22.17 -43.30
N PRO A 128 -17.07 23.40 -42.85
CA PRO A 128 -16.16 24.40 -42.23
C PRO A 128 -16.73 25.42 -41.18
N GLY A 129 -15.85 26.20 -40.52
CA GLY A 129 -16.06 27.65 -40.28
C GLY A 129 -16.39 28.19 -38.86
N THR A 130 -15.53 29.06 -38.35
CA THR A 130 -15.79 30.16 -37.37
C THR A 130 -15.66 31.52 -38.14
N PRO A 131 -15.92 32.78 -37.63
CA PRO A 131 -15.84 33.32 -36.25
C PRO A 131 -16.93 34.41 -35.92
N PRO A 132 -16.70 35.55 -35.21
CA PRO A 132 -16.67 35.69 -33.74
C PRO A 132 -17.57 36.80 -33.13
N GLY A 133 -17.77 36.76 -31.80
CA GLY A 133 -18.31 37.85 -30.96
C GLY A 133 -18.99 37.29 -29.70
N GLY A 134 -19.07 37.95 -28.54
CA GLY A 134 -18.54 39.26 -28.13
C GLY A 134 -19.36 39.84 -26.97
N SER A 135 -18.67 40.42 -25.97
CA SER A 135 -19.19 41.32 -24.91
C SER A 135 -19.65 40.76 -23.53
N ARG A 136 -19.19 41.52 -22.51
CA ARG A 136 -19.79 41.80 -21.18
C ARG A 136 -19.80 40.73 -20.09
N ASN A 137 -18.72 40.76 -19.32
CA ASN A 137 -18.70 40.45 -17.88
C ASN A 137 -19.06 41.73 -17.07
N PRO A 138 -20.22 41.80 -16.38
CA PRO A 138 -20.47 42.84 -15.36
C PRO A 138 -19.79 42.49 -14.02
N PHE A 139 -19.87 43.39 -13.04
CA PHE A 139 -19.32 43.24 -11.68
C PHE A 139 -17.79 43.29 -11.53
N LYS A 140 -17.24 44.51 -11.73
CA LYS A 140 -16.11 45.00 -10.93
C LYS A 140 -16.58 46.13 -10.02
N GLY A 141 -16.35 45.99 -8.72
CA GLY A 141 -16.46 47.04 -7.72
C GLY A 141 -15.56 46.71 -6.54
N LYS A 142 -14.68 47.64 -6.15
CA LYS A 142 -13.86 47.54 -4.92
C LYS A 142 -14.42 48.51 -3.85
N PRO A 143 -13.75 48.76 -2.71
CA PRO A 143 -14.17 48.23 -1.42
C PRO A 143 -14.72 49.32 -0.49
N ALA A 144 -15.52 48.93 0.50
CA ALA A 144 -15.93 49.82 1.59
C ALA A 144 -15.17 49.47 2.87
N VAL A 145 -14.36 50.41 3.35
CA VAL A 145 -13.78 50.40 4.70
C VAL A 145 -14.69 51.24 5.60
N ALA A 146 -15.06 50.71 6.76
CA ALA A 146 -15.66 51.49 7.84
C ALA A 146 -14.93 51.16 9.15
N ILE A 147 -14.23 52.16 9.69
CA ILE A 147 -13.66 52.13 11.04
C ILE A 147 -14.70 52.75 11.98
N GLY A 148 -14.96 52.10 13.11
CA GLY A 148 -15.86 52.60 14.15
C GLY A 148 -15.44 52.08 15.51
N ALA A 149 -14.60 52.84 16.22
CA ALA A 149 -14.16 52.51 17.57
C ALA A 149 -15.10 53.10 18.62
N ALA A 150 -15.31 52.39 19.72
CA ALA A 150 -15.80 52.95 20.99
C ALA A 150 -15.18 52.17 22.16
N VAL A 151 -14.85 52.88 23.25
CA VAL A 151 -14.02 52.39 24.35
C VAL A 151 -14.86 52.10 25.60
N ALA A 152 -14.39 51.08 26.32
CA ALA A 152 -14.68 50.51 27.65
C ALA A 152 -15.37 51.32 28.81
N VAL A 153 -15.48 50.61 29.94
CA VAL A 153 -15.76 50.98 31.35
C VAL A 153 -17.26 51.28 31.68
N LEU A 154 -17.92 50.79 32.77
CA LEU A 154 -17.50 50.33 34.12
C LEU A 154 -18.34 49.17 34.74
N LEU A 155 -17.64 48.18 35.33
CA LEU A 155 -17.73 47.59 36.70
C LEU A 155 -18.99 46.97 37.36
N VAL A 156 -18.67 46.13 38.38
CA VAL A 156 -19.47 45.57 39.51
C VAL A 156 -20.25 44.30 39.14
N VAL A 157 -19.99 43.09 39.68
CA VAL A 157 -19.59 42.64 41.04
C VAL A 157 -18.52 41.51 40.99
N GLY A 158 -17.54 41.50 41.90
CA GLY A 158 -16.77 40.29 42.30
C GLY A 158 -17.29 39.76 43.66
N GLY A 159 -17.04 38.57 44.16
CA GLY A 159 -16.05 37.52 43.92
C GLY A 159 -16.08 36.56 45.14
N THR A 160 -15.26 35.50 45.14
CA THR A 160 -14.83 34.69 46.32
C THR A 160 -15.81 34.41 47.48
N VAL A 161 -16.11 33.12 47.75
CA VAL A 161 -16.34 32.63 49.12
C VAL A 161 -15.60 31.31 49.35
N PHE A 162 -14.63 31.34 50.27
CA PHE A 162 -14.14 30.16 50.98
C PHE A 162 -14.43 30.36 52.47
N ALA A 163 -15.30 29.47 53.00
CA ALA A 163 -15.41 29.01 54.39
C ALA A 163 -15.70 29.96 55.60
N VAL A 164 -16.43 29.35 56.54
CA VAL A 164 -16.53 29.58 58.01
C VAL A 164 -17.48 30.65 58.57
N THR A 165 -18.62 30.19 59.10
CA THR A 165 -19.07 30.27 60.53
C THR A 165 -20.43 29.56 60.66
N ARG A 166 -20.90 28.91 61.74
CA ARG A 166 -20.40 28.09 62.87
C ARG A 166 -21.60 27.99 63.83
N GLY A 167 -22.07 26.78 64.14
CA GLY A 167 -23.12 26.51 65.14
C GLY A 167 -24.15 25.47 64.65
N GLY A 168 -24.36 24.34 65.31
CA GLY A 168 -23.68 23.78 66.48
C GLY A 168 -24.13 22.32 66.72
N ASP A 169 -23.32 21.59 67.52
CA ASP A 169 -23.57 20.26 68.12
C ASP A 169 -23.86 19.08 67.13
N ASP A 170 -23.41 17.83 67.33
CA ASP A 170 -22.90 17.17 68.55
C ASP A 170 -22.02 15.92 68.20
N LYS A 171 -20.92 15.66 68.95
CA LYS A 171 -20.30 14.33 69.31
C LYS A 171 -20.03 13.28 68.18
N LYS A 172 -18.85 12.64 67.99
CA LYS A 172 -17.63 12.37 68.79
C LYS A 172 -16.41 12.09 67.87
N ASP A 173 -15.22 12.52 68.30
CA ASP A 173 -13.98 11.76 68.56
C ASP A 173 -13.71 10.45 67.76
N ASP A 174 -12.53 10.17 67.19
CA ASP A 174 -11.17 10.53 67.64
C ASP A 174 -10.11 10.75 66.51
N LYS A 175 -8.88 11.12 66.90
CA LYS A 175 -7.85 11.80 66.06
C LYS A 175 -6.97 10.93 65.12
N PRO A 176 -6.32 11.56 64.10
CA PRO A 176 -5.22 10.98 63.31
C PRO A 176 -3.83 11.24 63.93
N VAL A 177 -2.82 10.47 63.52
CA VAL A 177 -1.38 10.76 63.72
C VAL A 177 -0.57 10.45 62.46
N ALA A 178 0.52 11.19 62.27
CA ALA A 178 1.36 11.14 61.07
C ALA A 178 2.78 10.64 61.38
N GLN A 179 3.44 10.08 60.35
CA GLN A 179 4.89 9.93 60.14
C GLN A 179 5.78 9.38 61.27
N GLN A 180 6.52 8.33 60.95
CA GLN A 180 7.93 8.27 61.33
C GLN A 180 8.76 7.53 60.26
N SER A 181 9.95 8.06 59.96
CA SER A 181 10.95 7.48 59.06
C SER A 181 12.02 6.75 59.87
N ASP A 182 12.59 5.66 59.35
CA ASP A 182 13.90 5.15 59.75
C ASP A 182 14.52 4.28 58.61
N ASP A 183 15.74 4.64 58.19
CA ASP A 183 16.67 3.84 57.36
C ASP A 183 17.71 3.16 58.30
N PRO A 184 18.73 2.41 57.81
CA PRO A 184 18.63 1.17 57.04
C PRO A 184 19.51 0.05 57.67
N LYS A 185 19.13 -1.22 57.55
CA LYS A 185 20.06 -2.36 57.74
C LYS A 185 19.72 -3.51 56.80
N GLY A 186 20.72 -3.98 56.05
CA GLY A 186 20.61 -5.17 55.21
C GLY A 186 21.39 -6.36 55.77
N SER A 187 21.04 -7.55 55.28
CA SER A 187 21.90 -8.74 55.27
C SER A 187 21.36 -9.75 54.25
N ASP A 188 22.19 -10.03 53.24
CA ASP A 188 22.36 -11.28 52.48
C ASP A 188 21.17 -12.09 51.93
N SER A 189 21.29 -12.38 50.64
CA SER A 189 20.47 -13.26 49.77
C SER A 189 20.66 -14.78 50.07
N PRO A 190 20.09 -15.73 49.29
CA PRO A 190 19.02 -15.63 48.30
C PRO A 190 17.88 -16.67 48.50
N SER A 191 16.72 -16.45 47.89
CA SER A 191 15.73 -17.51 47.69
C SER A 191 14.99 -17.34 46.37
N GLU A 192 15.10 -18.34 45.49
CA GLU A 192 14.22 -18.49 44.32
C GLU A 192 12.77 -18.66 44.78
N SER A 193 11.84 -17.90 44.17
CA SER A 193 10.43 -18.26 43.92
C SER A 193 9.68 -17.02 43.42
N GLY A 194 8.67 -17.23 42.58
CA GLY A 194 7.67 -16.20 42.28
C GLY A 194 7.72 -15.66 40.86
N ASP A 195 7.25 -16.47 39.92
CA ASP A 195 6.68 -15.99 38.66
C ASP A 195 5.57 -14.96 38.97
N GLY A 196 5.58 -13.81 38.29
CA GLY A 196 4.65 -12.72 38.57
C GLY A 196 5.13 -11.35 38.10
N GLY A 197 4.51 -10.83 37.03
CA GLY A 197 4.71 -9.45 36.60
C GLY A 197 4.80 -9.24 35.09
N SER A 198 3.71 -9.47 34.37
CA SER A 198 2.93 -8.36 33.80
C SER A 198 1.74 -8.97 33.04
N GLU A 199 0.54 -8.87 33.62
CA GLU A 199 -0.69 -9.11 32.88
C GLU A 199 -0.84 -7.97 31.87
N GLY A 200 -0.58 -8.25 30.59
CA GLY A 200 -1.10 -7.41 29.52
C GLY A 200 -2.63 -7.46 29.57
N GLY A 201 -3.28 -6.35 29.21
CA GLY A 201 -4.72 -6.17 29.39
C GLY A 201 -5.56 -7.28 28.76
N ASP A 202 -6.78 -7.46 29.28
CA ASP A 202 -7.74 -8.52 28.97
C ASP A 202 -7.55 -9.12 27.55
N ASP A 203 -7.21 -10.41 27.50
CA ASP A 203 -7.12 -11.22 26.28
C ASP A 203 -8.41 -12.06 26.12
N PRO A 204 -9.57 -11.45 25.78
CA PRO A 204 -10.85 -12.17 25.72
C PRO A 204 -10.90 -13.21 24.59
N GLU A 205 -10.00 -13.09 23.62
CA GLU A 205 -9.85 -14.01 22.49
C GLU A 205 -8.86 -15.15 22.80
N ASN A 206 -8.18 -15.11 23.95
CA ASN A 206 -7.19 -16.10 24.38
C ASN A 206 -6.04 -16.29 23.37
N LEU A 207 -5.59 -15.20 22.74
CA LEU A 207 -4.58 -15.17 21.68
C LEU A 207 -3.19 -15.64 22.13
N ASN A 208 -2.94 -15.66 23.45
CA ASN A 208 -1.73 -16.24 24.05
C ASN A 208 -1.93 -17.65 24.65
N ALA A 209 -3.12 -18.24 24.57
CA ALA A 209 -3.38 -19.55 25.18
C ALA A 209 -2.55 -20.66 24.50
N GLY A 210 -1.98 -21.56 25.30
CA GLY A 210 -1.13 -22.65 24.80
C GLY A 210 0.22 -22.20 24.20
N ARG A 211 0.58 -20.91 24.27
CA ARG A 211 1.88 -20.38 23.85
C ARG A 211 3.03 -21.18 24.47
N GLN A 212 3.99 -21.57 23.64
CA GLN A 212 5.18 -22.32 24.06
C GLN A 212 6.31 -21.41 24.55
N ALA A 213 7.20 -21.97 25.38
CA ALA A 213 8.38 -21.24 25.86
C ALA A 213 9.30 -20.85 24.68
N GLY A 214 9.58 -19.56 24.52
CA GLY A 214 10.43 -19.01 23.45
C GLY A 214 9.68 -18.45 22.23
N GLU A 215 8.36 -18.63 22.15
CA GLU A 215 7.50 -17.90 21.20
C GLU A 215 7.42 -16.41 21.56
N SER A 216 6.95 -15.56 20.66
CA SER A 216 6.50 -14.20 21.00
C SER A 216 5.15 -14.28 21.75
N LYS A 217 4.79 -13.21 22.44
CA LYS A 217 3.43 -12.96 22.92
C LYS A 217 2.70 -12.07 21.93
N VAL A 218 1.38 -12.22 21.82
CA VAL A 218 0.54 -11.06 21.46
C VAL A 218 0.61 -10.11 22.65
N LEU A 219 1.24 -8.94 22.44
CA LEU A 219 1.36 -7.91 23.47
C LEU A 219 0.02 -7.22 23.69
N TRP A 220 -0.68 -6.93 22.58
CA TRP A 220 -1.99 -6.30 22.56
C TRP A 220 -2.64 -6.45 21.17
N TYR A 221 -3.97 -6.38 21.16
CA TYR A 221 -4.81 -6.36 19.97
C TYR A 221 -5.81 -5.20 20.07
N LYS A 222 -6.11 -4.55 18.95
CA LYS A 222 -7.14 -3.51 18.84
C LYS A 222 -8.13 -3.84 17.73
N PRO A 223 -9.46 -3.84 18.01
CA PRO A 223 -10.48 -3.88 16.99
C PRO A 223 -10.57 -2.53 16.25
N ALA A 224 -11.15 -2.56 15.05
CA ALA A 224 -11.39 -1.38 14.23
C ALA A 224 -12.64 -0.61 14.69
N PRO A 225 -12.72 0.70 14.37
CA PRO A 225 -13.96 1.44 14.51
C PRO A 225 -15.01 0.97 13.50
N ASP A 226 -16.28 1.25 13.80
CA ASP A 226 -17.39 1.00 12.88
C ASP A 226 -17.14 1.68 11.52
N ALA A 227 -17.29 0.90 10.45
CA ALA A 227 -17.11 1.32 9.07
C ALA A 227 -18.40 1.10 8.25
N PRO A 228 -18.68 1.91 7.21
CA PRO A 228 -19.82 1.67 6.34
C PRO A 228 -19.70 0.33 5.58
N LYS A 229 -20.83 -0.33 5.29
CA LYS A 229 -20.91 -1.63 4.55
C LYS A 229 -20.28 -1.66 3.15
N SER A 230 -19.88 -0.51 2.62
CA SER A 230 -19.06 -0.38 1.41
C SER A 230 -17.56 -0.64 1.65
N GLY A 231 -17.18 -0.87 2.91
CA GLY A 231 -15.82 -0.74 3.41
C GLY A 231 -15.40 0.71 3.63
N ALA A 232 -14.25 0.86 4.29
CA ALA A 232 -13.57 2.13 4.52
C ALA A 232 -12.05 1.93 4.46
N ASP A 233 -11.31 2.97 4.09
CA ASP A 233 -9.85 2.90 4.06
C ASP A 233 -9.29 2.98 5.49
N ALA A 234 -8.24 2.20 5.76
CA ALA A 234 -7.43 2.30 6.96
C ALA A 234 -5.97 2.61 6.59
N PRO A 235 -5.71 3.78 5.98
CA PRO A 235 -4.37 4.13 5.53
C PRO A 235 -3.44 4.43 6.73
N GLY A 236 -2.14 4.25 6.55
CA GLY A 236 -1.12 4.69 7.52
C GLY A 236 -1.03 3.85 8.80
N MET A 237 0.21 3.52 9.14
CA MET A 237 0.64 2.94 10.42
C MET A 237 2.00 3.56 10.71
N TRP A 238 2.18 4.12 11.90
CA TRP A 238 3.42 4.79 12.27
C TRP A 238 3.84 4.38 13.68
N ILE A 239 5.05 3.86 13.82
CA ILE A 239 5.62 3.51 15.12
C ILE A 239 6.62 4.59 15.53
N THR A 240 6.48 5.08 16.75
CA THR A 240 7.46 5.93 17.45
C THR A 240 8.12 5.13 18.57
N GLU A 241 9.02 5.73 19.34
CA GLU A 241 9.66 5.03 20.49
C GLU A 241 8.65 4.61 21.57
N LYS A 242 7.51 5.30 21.66
CA LYS A 242 6.51 5.10 22.74
C LYS A 242 5.07 4.86 22.27
N THR A 243 4.72 5.31 21.06
CA THR A 243 3.35 5.26 20.53
C THR A 243 3.28 4.59 19.15
N ALA A 244 2.43 3.59 19.02
CA ALA A 244 1.98 3.02 17.76
C ALA A 244 0.68 3.72 17.31
N VAL A 245 0.69 4.34 16.13
CA VAL A 245 -0.41 5.17 15.63
C VAL A 245 -1.01 4.56 14.37
N LYS A 246 -2.34 4.54 14.28
CA LYS A 246 -3.09 3.97 13.16
C LYS A 246 -4.23 4.89 12.74
N ALA A 247 -4.38 5.16 11.43
CA ALA A 247 -5.61 5.78 10.91
C ALA A 247 -6.60 4.72 10.39
N ALA A 248 -7.89 4.95 10.62
CA ALA A 248 -8.98 4.13 10.10
C ALA A 248 -10.28 4.94 9.94
N TYR A 249 -10.89 4.86 8.76
CA TYR A 249 -12.14 5.52 8.38
C TYR A 249 -12.18 7.04 8.68
N LYS A 250 -12.70 7.47 9.83
CA LYS A 250 -12.80 8.88 10.25
C LYS A 250 -11.86 9.23 11.41
N GLN A 251 -11.02 8.31 11.86
CA GLN A 251 -10.30 8.41 13.12
C GLN A 251 -8.81 8.10 12.98
N VAL A 252 -8.02 8.70 13.88
CA VAL A 252 -6.63 8.29 14.12
C VAL A 252 -6.52 7.92 15.60
N PHE A 253 -5.91 6.78 15.87
CA PHE A 253 -5.75 6.19 17.19
C PHE A 253 -4.26 6.15 17.54
N GLY A 254 -3.91 6.41 18.80
CA GLY A 254 -2.57 6.25 19.33
C GLY A 254 -2.58 5.28 20.51
N PHE A 255 -1.75 4.25 20.44
CA PHE A 255 -1.62 3.23 21.48
C PHE A 255 -0.18 3.21 22.01
N ASN A 256 0.01 2.99 23.30
CA ASN A 256 1.32 2.77 23.90
C ASN A 256 1.94 1.48 23.30
N VAL A 257 3.22 1.53 22.91
CA VAL A 257 3.88 0.37 22.27
C VAL A 257 4.04 -0.85 23.20
N GLY A 258 4.04 -0.62 24.52
CA GLY A 258 4.26 -1.67 25.53
C GLY A 258 3.04 -2.54 25.80
N ASP A 259 1.93 -1.90 26.16
CA ASP A 259 0.70 -2.51 26.69
C ASP A 259 -0.53 -2.31 25.78
N GLY A 260 -0.42 -1.42 24.79
CA GLY A 260 -1.53 -1.08 23.90
C GLY A 260 -2.58 -0.18 24.55
N GLU A 261 -2.37 0.35 25.76
CA GLU A 261 -3.28 1.35 26.32
C GLU A 261 -3.35 2.60 25.43
N ASP A 262 -4.47 3.32 25.46
CA ASP A 262 -4.66 4.49 24.60
C ASP A 262 -3.71 5.61 25.05
N ALA A 263 -2.74 5.95 24.19
CA ALA A 263 -1.69 6.94 24.49
C ALA A 263 -2.23 8.37 24.51
N TRP A 264 -3.36 8.60 23.82
CA TRP A 264 -4.10 9.86 23.72
C TRP A 264 -5.48 9.62 23.10
N ASP A 265 -6.43 10.53 23.35
CA ASP A 265 -7.83 10.41 22.88
C ASP A 265 -7.94 10.31 21.34
N PRO A 266 -8.70 9.35 20.78
CA PRO A 266 -8.83 9.19 19.33
C PRO A 266 -9.28 10.46 18.57
N ILE A 267 -8.48 10.85 17.59
CA ILE A 267 -8.71 12.07 16.80
C ILE A 267 -9.78 11.78 15.74
N THR A 268 -11.01 12.23 16.01
CA THR A 268 -12.13 12.07 15.08
C THR A 268 -12.24 13.26 14.12
N PHE A 269 -12.37 12.96 12.82
CA PHE A 269 -12.57 13.91 11.74
C PHE A 269 -14.06 14.01 11.35
N PRO A 270 -14.52 15.16 10.83
CA PRO A 270 -15.91 15.31 10.36
C PRO A 270 -16.27 14.31 9.26
N GLU A 271 -15.32 14.00 8.38
CA GLU A 271 -15.49 13.12 7.23
C GLU A 271 -14.33 12.14 7.06
N LYS A 272 -14.49 11.16 6.17
CA LYS A 272 -13.51 10.08 6.01
C LYS A 272 -12.12 10.64 5.67
N ILE A 273 -11.12 10.08 6.31
CA ILE A 273 -9.73 10.15 5.91
C ILE A 273 -9.62 9.54 4.52
N CYS A 274 -8.86 10.19 3.66
CA CYS A 274 -8.77 9.85 2.23
C CYS A 274 -7.32 9.83 1.72
N ALA A 275 -6.39 10.49 2.43
CA ALA A 275 -4.95 10.28 2.25
C ALA A 275 -4.19 10.57 3.55
N VAL A 276 -3.00 10.00 3.69
CA VAL A 276 -2.09 10.22 4.83
C VAL A 276 -0.66 10.23 4.32
N THR A 277 0.25 10.92 5.01
CA THR A 277 1.69 10.83 4.70
C THR A 277 2.25 9.45 5.09
N PRO A 278 2.76 8.62 4.17
CA PRO A 278 3.26 7.28 4.50
C PRO A 278 4.40 7.32 5.51
N GLN A 279 5.32 8.27 5.34
CA GLN A 279 6.43 8.52 6.26
C GLN A 279 6.10 9.67 7.21
N LYS A 280 6.58 9.56 8.46
CA LYS A 280 6.55 10.62 9.46
C LYS A 280 7.72 11.60 9.27
N SER A 281 7.58 12.84 9.73
CA SER A 281 8.69 13.78 9.81
C SER A 281 9.75 13.31 10.82
N ALA A 282 10.95 13.90 10.77
CA ALA A 282 11.99 13.70 11.79
C ALA A 282 11.60 14.19 13.21
N SER A 283 10.43 14.82 13.36
CA SER A 283 9.83 15.26 14.63
C SER A 283 8.57 14.47 14.97
N ASP A 284 8.42 13.25 14.44
CA ASP A 284 7.27 12.36 14.65
C ASP A 284 5.91 13.01 14.34
N LYS A 285 5.84 13.85 13.31
CA LYS A 285 4.58 14.43 12.81
C LYS A 285 4.17 13.82 11.49
N VAL A 286 2.86 13.68 11.31
CA VAL A 286 2.22 13.25 10.06
C VAL A 286 1.21 14.29 9.61
N VAL A 287 0.77 14.19 8.36
CA VAL A 287 -0.36 14.98 7.86
C VAL A 287 -1.41 14.03 7.29
N VAL A 288 -2.65 14.26 7.72
CA VAL A 288 -3.84 13.53 7.28
C VAL A 288 -4.67 14.46 6.39
N ALA A 289 -5.14 13.94 5.26
CA ALA A 289 -6.18 14.55 4.45
C ALA A 289 -7.52 13.83 4.69
N TYR A 290 -8.59 14.62 4.84
CA TYR A 290 -9.96 14.13 4.94
C TYR A 290 -10.88 14.85 3.95
N MET A 291 -12.02 14.22 3.67
CA MET A 291 -12.98 14.72 2.67
C MET A 291 -13.65 16.04 3.12
N SER A 292 -13.99 16.89 2.17
CA SER A 292 -14.72 18.15 2.41
C SER A 292 -16.22 17.98 2.70
N GLY A 293 -16.73 16.74 2.73
CA GLY A 293 -18.14 16.38 2.85
C GLY A 293 -18.37 14.91 2.50
N SER A 294 -19.63 14.47 2.52
CA SER A 294 -20.04 13.07 2.32
C SER A 294 -20.56 12.72 0.92
N SER A 295 -20.79 13.71 0.05
CA SER A 295 -21.25 13.47 -1.33
C SER A 295 -20.12 13.06 -2.28
N ASP A 296 -20.45 12.42 -3.40
CA ASP A 296 -19.49 12.07 -4.48
C ASP A 296 -18.75 13.26 -5.13
N ARG A 297 -19.16 14.51 -4.82
CA ARG A 297 -18.47 15.75 -5.24
C ARG A 297 -17.56 16.33 -4.16
N ALA A 298 -17.47 15.69 -3.00
CA ALA A 298 -16.56 16.09 -1.93
C ALA A 298 -15.11 15.84 -2.36
N LYS A 299 -14.20 16.63 -1.78
CA LYS A 299 -12.79 16.69 -2.18
C LYS A 299 -11.92 16.19 -1.05
N CYS A 300 -10.94 15.33 -1.35
CA CYS A 300 -9.88 14.97 -0.42
C CYS A 300 -8.90 16.16 -0.25
N ASN A 301 -9.33 17.20 0.47
CA ASN A 301 -8.63 18.49 0.44
C ASN A 301 -8.58 19.25 1.77
N GLN A 302 -9.03 18.65 2.87
CA GLN A 302 -8.89 19.22 4.21
C GLN A 302 -7.68 18.56 4.90
N LEU A 303 -6.69 19.35 5.29
CA LEU A 303 -5.44 18.87 5.89
C LEU A 303 -5.40 19.14 7.39
N GLN A 304 -4.85 18.18 8.15
CA GLN A 304 -4.54 18.30 9.57
C GLN A 304 -3.17 17.71 9.85
N GLN A 305 -2.26 18.50 10.43
CA GLN A 305 -1.03 17.98 11.05
C GLN A 305 -1.36 17.31 12.38
N ILE A 306 -0.75 16.15 12.66
CA ILE A 306 -0.85 15.44 13.93
C ILE A 306 0.56 15.15 14.44
N ASP A 307 0.80 15.41 15.73
CA ASP A 307 1.96 14.89 16.46
C ASP A 307 1.66 13.46 16.95
N LEU A 308 2.45 12.48 16.51
CA LEU A 308 2.21 11.06 16.81
C LEU A 308 2.41 10.73 18.30
N ASN A 309 3.26 11.50 18.99
CA ASN A 309 3.66 11.26 20.37
C ASN A 309 2.67 11.86 21.40
N THR A 310 1.79 12.79 21.00
CA THR A 310 0.84 13.45 21.91
C THR A 310 -0.61 13.45 21.43
N GLY A 311 -0.86 13.16 20.15
CA GLY A 311 -2.18 13.35 19.55
C GLY A 311 -2.51 14.81 19.26
N ASP A 312 -1.57 15.74 19.49
CA ASP A 312 -1.82 17.17 19.29
C ASP A 312 -2.13 17.48 17.83
N LYS A 313 -3.29 18.08 17.62
CA LYS A 313 -3.69 18.66 16.33
C LYS A 313 -2.97 19.99 16.15
N GLY A 314 -1.94 19.99 15.31
CA GLY A 314 -1.25 21.19 14.89
C GLY A 314 -2.04 22.00 13.85
N TRP A 315 -1.35 22.58 12.88
CA TRP A 315 -1.99 23.41 11.86
C TRP A 315 -3.00 22.61 11.03
N LYS A 316 -4.06 23.31 10.60
CA LYS A 316 -5.05 22.84 9.64
C LYS A 316 -5.04 23.71 8.39
N GLY A 317 -5.34 23.14 7.24
CA GLY A 317 -5.36 23.85 5.98
C GLY A 317 -6.35 23.25 4.99
N SER A 318 -6.58 23.93 3.88
CA SER A 318 -7.30 23.33 2.75
C SER A 318 -6.55 23.57 1.46
N VAL A 319 -6.52 22.53 0.62
CA VAL A 319 -5.89 22.55 -0.70
C VAL A 319 -6.94 22.98 -1.70
N ALA A 320 -6.68 24.09 -2.40
CA ALA A 320 -7.53 24.51 -3.51
C ALA A 320 -7.41 23.51 -4.68
N ASP A 321 -8.35 23.52 -5.62
CA ASP A 321 -8.11 22.91 -6.94
C ASP A 321 -7.05 23.70 -7.71
N GLY A 322 -6.56 23.13 -8.81
CA GLY A 322 -5.72 23.82 -9.77
C GLY A 322 -6.51 24.36 -10.96
N GLN A 323 -6.04 24.02 -12.16
CA GLN A 323 -6.70 24.36 -13.43
C GLN A 323 -7.83 23.37 -13.77
N LEU A 324 -8.45 23.52 -14.94
CA LEU A 324 -9.41 22.54 -15.45
C LEU A 324 -8.76 21.15 -15.51
N PHE A 325 -9.46 20.13 -14.99
CA PHE A 325 -8.98 18.74 -14.81
C PHE A 325 -7.90 18.52 -13.73
N ASP A 326 -7.50 19.56 -12.99
CA ASP A 326 -6.60 19.48 -11.84
C ASP A 326 -7.43 19.66 -10.55
N SER A 327 -8.01 18.56 -10.10
CA SER A 327 -8.98 18.51 -8.99
C SER A 327 -8.41 17.84 -7.76
N THR A 328 -8.82 18.33 -6.59
CA THR A 328 -8.56 17.71 -5.29
C THR A 328 -9.60 16.65 -4.90
N LEU A 329 -10.15 15.90 -5.87
CA LEU A 329 -11.03 14.76 -5.58
C LEU A 329 -10.28 13.70 -4.77
N ASP A 330 -9.11 13.31 -5.28
CA ASP A 330 -8.13 12.44 -4.62
C ASP A 330 -6.77 13.16 -4.58
N VAL A 331 -5.98 12.95 -3.53
CA VAL A 331 -4.63 13.53 -3.38
C VAL A 331 -3.64 12.49 -2.82
N GLU A 332 -2.38 12.61 -3.20
CA GLU A 332 -1.25 11.86 -2.64
C GLU A 332 -0.52 12.77 -1.65
N LEU A 333 -0.11 12.26 -0.48
CA LEU A 333 0.64 13.02 0.52
C LEU A 333 2.02 12.40 0.72
N SER A 334 3.08 13.21 0.69
CA SER A 334 4.43 12.73 1.04
C SER A 334 5.23 13.79 1.79
N ILE A 335 6.21 13.35 2.58
CA ILE A 335 7.11 14.22 3.36
C ILE A 335 8.55 13.98 2.90
N THR A 336 9.26 15.08 2.63
CA THR A 336 10.72 15.09 2.48
C THR A 336 11.31 16.22 3.32
N GLY A 337 12.06 15.87 4.35
CA GLY A 337 12.61 16.83 5.31
C GLY A 337 11.52 17.70 5.94
N LYS A 338 11.53 19.01 5.63
CA LYS A 338 10.53 19.98 6.10
C LYS A 338 9.40 20.27 5.10
N THR A 339 9.32 19.53 4.00
CA THR A 339 8.36 19.74 2.92
C THR A 339 7.30 18.64 2.95
N LEU A 340 6.06 19.01 3.23
CA LEU A 340 4.88 18.24 2.84
C LEU A 340 4.60 18.55 1.37
N LEU A 341 4.49 17.53 0.52
CA LEU A 341 3.96 17.66 -0.83
C LEU A 341 2.57 17.04 -0.90
N VAL A 342 1.60 17.82 -1.38
CA VAL A 342 0.28 17.32 -1.77
C VAL A 342 0.27 17.17 -3.29
N GLY A 343 0.37 15.93 -3.75
CA GLY A 343 0.15 15.55 -5.15
C GLY A 343 -1.34 15.50 -5.48
N ARG A 344 -1.70 15.86 -6.71
CA ARG A 344 -3.06 15.77 -7.25
C ARG A 344 -2.96 15.59 -8.77
N SER A 345 -4.09 15.37 -9.45
CA SER A 345 -4.06 15.22 -10.91
C SER A 345 -3.46 16.48 -11.57
N GLN A 346 -2.37 16.30 -12.33
CA GLN A 346 -1.70 17.34 -13.14
C GLN A 346 -0.91 18.43 -12.39
N SER A 347 -0.83 18.41 -11.05
CA SER A 347 0.11 19.27 -10.30
C SER A 347 0.33 18.79 -8.85
N GLY A 348 1.21 19.47 -8.12
CA GLY A 348 1.34 19.32 -6.68
C GLY A 348 1.56 20.66 -5.97
N THR A 349 1.14 20.78 -4.71
CA THR A 349 1.41 21.96 -3.86
C THR A 349 2.24 21.56 -2.65
N ALA A 350 3.36 22.25 -2.45
CA ALA A 350 4.22 22.04 -1.29
C ALA A 350 3.89 23.00 -0.15
N TYR A 351 3.96 22.49 1.07
CA TYR A 351 3.78 23.21 2.32
C TYR A 351 4.94 22.88 3.27
N ASN A 352 5.30 23.83 4.13
CA ASN A 352 6.20 23.51 5.22
C ASN A 352 5.47 22.65 6.26
N VAL A 353 5.97 21.44 6.49
CA VAL A 353 5.29 20.42 7.31
C VAL A 353 5.01 20.89 8.74
N ASP A 354 5.89 21.73 9.32
CA ASP A 354 5.74 22.24 10.69
C ASP A 354 4.69 23.35 10.82
N SER A 355 4.63 24.28 9.87
CA SER A 355 3.84 25.53 9.97
C SER A 355 2.61 25.60 9.07
N GLY A 356 2.44 24.66 8.14
CA GLY A 356 1.36 24.69 7.14
C GLY A 356 1.50 25.80 6.10
N LYS A 357 2.60 26.57 6.12
CA LYS A 357 2.83 27.65 5.16
C LYS A 357 3.14 27.06 3.78
N LYS A 358 2.33 27.41 2.78
CA LYS A 358 2.60 27.08 1.37
C LYS A 358 3.98 27.58 0.94
N MET A 359 4.72 26.73 0.24
CA MET A 359 6.09 26.97 -0.22
C MET A 359 6.15 27.21 -1.74
N TRP A 360 5.66 26.26 -2.53
CA TRP A 360 5.72 26.29 -4.00
C TRP A 360 4.63 25.41 -4.63
N ASP A 361 4.40 25.57 -5.93
CA ASP A 361 3.54 24.71 -6.75
C ASP A 361 4.38 24.04 -7.84
N LYS A 362 4.19 22.74 -8.04
CA LYS A 362 4.70 21.99 -9.19
C LYS A 362 3.58 21.83 -10.20
N THR A 363 3.50 22.75 -11.16
CA THR A 363 2.50 22.76 -12.22
C THR A 363 3.04 22.20 -13.54
N ARG A 364 2.16 22.12 -14.54
CA ARG A 364 2.49 21.82 -15.94
C ARG A 364 3.73 22.58 -16.43
N PHE A 365 4.61 21.89 -17.14
CA PHE A 365 5.87 22.43 -17.66
C PHE A 365 6.18 21.87 -19.07
N GLY A 366 7.25 22.36 -19.71
CA GLY A 366 7.80 21.82 -20.95
C GLY A 366 6.79 21.66 -22.10
N ASP A 367 7.00 20.64 -22.93
CA ASP A 367 6.12 20.27 -24.05
C ASP A 367 4.87 19.53 -23.60
N LYS A 368 4.03 20.25 -22.83
CA LYS A 368 2.78 19.74 -22.27
C LYS A 368 3.00 18.54 -21.31
N CYS A 369 3.98 18.65 -20.43
CA CYS A 369 4.18 17.71 -19.32
C CYS A 369 3.28 18.08 -18.14
N PHE A 370 2.51 17.12 -17.65
CA PHE A 370 1.59 17.27 -16.53
C PHE A 370 2.07 16.35 -15.38
N PRO A 371 2.60 16.91 -14.28
CA PRO A 371 2.95 16.12 -13.09
C PRO A 371 1.72 15.35 -12.58
N ASP A 372 1.76 14.02 -12.58
CA ASP A 372 0.58 13.19 -12.27
C ASP A 372 0.76 12.29 -11.04
N ALA A 373 1.97 12.17 -10.48
CA ALA A 373 2.25 11.46 -9.24
C ALA A 373 3.58 11.86 -8.57
N PHE A 374 3.70 11.60 -7.26
CA PHE A 374 4.81 12.08 -6.43
C PHE A 374 5.24 11.14 -5.30
N ALA A 375 6.44 10.56 -5.39
CA ALA A 375 7.05 9.84 -4.27
C ALA A 375 7.90 10.79 -3.40
N GLY A 376 7.79 10.65 -2.08
CA GLY A 376 8.57 11.43 -1.10
C GLY A 376 9.11 10.57 0.05
N GLY A 377 10.22 11.04 0.61
CA GLY A 377 11.06 10.39 1.62
C GLY A 377 12.40 11.13 1.69
N GLU A 378 13.53 10.45 1.47
CA GLU A 378 14.85 11.11 1.36
C GLU A 378 14.92 12.18 0.26
N LYS A 379 14.11 12.02 -0.79
CA LYS A 379 13.97 12.98 -1.90
C LYS A 379 12.55 13.00 -2.44
N ILE A 380 12.21 14.06 -3.16
CA ILE A 380 10.96 14.18 -3.92
C ILE A 380 11.22 13.76 -5.36
N ILE A 381 10.52 12.72 -5.81
CA ILE A 381 10.45 12.32 -7.22
C ILE A 381 9.07 12.67 -7.75
N ALA A 382 9.04 13.48 -8.81
CA ALA A 382 7.83 13.79 -9.56
C ALA A 382 7.82 13.04 -10.89
N VAL A 383 6.71 12.40 -11.21
CA VAL A 383 6.43 11.79 -12.51
C VAL A 383 5.44 12.65 -13.27
N ALA A 384 5.64 12.80 -14.57
CA ALA A 384 4.76 13.58 -15.43
C ALA A 384 4.44 12.85 -16.74
N SER A 385 3.17 12.77 -17.11
CA SER A 385 2.74 12.41 -18.46
C SER A 385 2.94 13.59 -19.40
N CYS A 386 3.70 13.39 -20.48
CA CYS A 386 4.09 14.43 -21.43
C CYS A 386 3.56 14.18 -22.85
N ALA A 387 3.17 15.27 -23.52
CA ALA A 387 2.75 15.27 -24.92
C ALA A 387 1.68 14.21 -25.28
N ALA A 388 0.73 13.98 -24.37
CA ALA A 388 -0.34 12.99 -24.51
C ALA A 388 -1.10 13.09 -25.85
N SER A 389 -1.49 11.94 -26.39
CA SER A 389 -2.17 11.79 -27.68
C SER A 389 -1.37 12.30 -28.88
N SER A 390 -0.03 12.20 -28.83
CA SER A 390 0.85 12.61 -29.92
C SER A 390 1.92 11.56 -30.28
N SER A 391 2.64 11.78 -31.39
CA SER A 391 3.77 10.94 -31.77
C SER A 391 4.89 10.96 -30.73
N SER A 392 5.05 12.06 -29.99
CA SER A 392 6.11 12.28 -29.00
C SER A 392 5.70 12.00 -27.55
N GLU A 393 4.55 11.35 -27.31
CA GLU A 393 4.08 10.96 -25.97
C GLU A 393 5.10 10.11 -25.20
N HIS A 394 5.30 10.44 -23.91
CA HIS A 394 6.25 9.81 -23.00
C HIS A 394 5.94 10.18 -21.53
N ASP A 395 6.55 9.46 -20.59
CA ASP A 395 6.68 9.92 -19.21
C ASP A 395 8.03 10.64 -19.00
N GLU A 396 8.07 11.63 -18.11
CA GLU A 396 9.30 12.20 -17.53
C GLU A 396 9.35 11.99 -16.02
N VAL A 397 10.57 11.79 -15.50
CA VAL A 397 10.89 11.70 -14.07
C VAL A 397 11.80 12.86 -13.69
N GLN A 398 11.55 13.50 -12.55
CA GLN A 398 12.35 14.59 -12.02
C GLN A 398 12.59 14.42 -10.52
N GLU A 399 13.85 14.49 -10.08
CA GLU A 399 14.13 14.81 -8.68
C GLU A 399 13.94 16.31 -8.46
N LEU A 400 13.07 16.67 -7.53
CA LEU A 400 12.81 18.05 -7.17
C LEU A 400 13.64 18.47 -5.95
N ASP A 401 14.13 19.71 -5.96
CA ASP A 401 14.59 20.38 -4.75
C ASP A 401 13.42 20.59 -3.78
N PRO A 402 13.45 20.02 -2.55
CA PRO A 402 12.30 20.08 -1.65
C PRO A 402 11.93 21.50 -1.19
N SER A 403 12.89 22.43 -1.22
CA SER A 403 12.68 23.80 -0.75
C SER A 403 12.07 24.73 -1.81
N THR A 404 12.28 24.44 -3.10
CA THR A 404 11.90 25.32 -4.23
C THR A 404 11.05 24.66 -5.32
N GLY A 405 10.90 23.34 -5.33
CA GLY A 405 10.16 22.59 -6.36
C GLY A 405 10.84 22.55 -7.74
N LYS A 406 12.07 23.07 -7.85
CA LYS A 406 12.85 23.06 -9.09
C LYS A 406 13.40 21.66 -9.35
N ALA A 407 13.32 21.21 -10.59
CA ALA A 407 14.00 19.98 -11.00
C ALA A 407 15.52 20.14 -10.86
N LYS A 408 16.18 19.22 -10.14
CA LYS A 408 17.64 19.08 -10.11
C LYS A 408 18.14 18.40 -11.38
N TRP A 409 17.38 17.42 -11.84
CA TRP A 409 17.56 16.70 -13.10
C TRP A 409 16.19 16.29 -13.66
N THR A 410 16.17 15.98 -14.95
CA THR A 410 15.00 15.43 -15.66
C THR A 410 15.48 14.25 -16.51
N MET A 411 14.78 13.12 -16.41
CA MET A 411 14.99 11.96 -17.28
C MET A 411 13.71 11.66 -18.05
N ARG A 412 13.85 11.53 -19.37
CA ARG A 412 12.77 11.18 -20.29
C ARG A 412 12.78 9.68 -20.56
N PHE A 413 11.61 9.06 -20.49
CA PHE A 413 11.43 7.68 -20.93
C PHE A 413 11.14 7.60 -22.44
N ASP A 414 11.48 6.46 -23.03
CA ASP A 414 11.08 6.13 -24.40
C ASP A 414 9.56 5.94 -24.50
N LYS A 415 9.00 6.21 -25.67
CA LYS A 415 7.56 6.09 -25.92
C LYS A 415 7.03 4.69 -25.56
N GLY A 416 5.88 4.66 -24.89
CA GLY A 416 5.19 3.45 -24.44
C GLY A 416 5.68 2.90 -23.10
N TRP A 417 6.82 3.37 -22.58
CA TRP A 417 7.19 3.10 -21.19
C TRP A 417 6.42 4.02 -20.24
N ARG A 418 5.89 3.42 -19.18
CA ARG A 418 5.25 4.10 -18.06
C ARG A 418 6.01 3.85 -16.77
N VAL A 419 6.14 4.87 -15.93
CA VAL A 419 6.63 4.73 -14.56
C VAL A 419 5.49 4.21 -13.68
N ALA A 420 5.62 3.00 -13.14
CA ALA A 420 4.55 2.34 -12.39
C ALA A 420 4.71 2.48 -10.88
N ARG A 421 5.92 2.27 -10.33
CA ARG A 421 6.21 2.39 -8.89
C ARG A 421 7.63 2.89 -8.64
N VAL A 422 7.84 3.49 -7.46
CA VAL A 422 9.16 3.80 -6.89
C VAL A 422 9.43 2.80 -5.76
N PHE A 423 10.34 1.86 -5.99
CA PHE A 423 10.72 0.81 -5.03
C PHE A 423 11.74 1.27 -4.00
N SER A 424 12.54 2.30 -4.32
CA SER A 424 13.34 3.02 -3.33
C SER A 424 13.60 4.45 -3.80
N LEU A 425 13.78 5.36 -2.85
CA LEU A 425 14.15 6.76 -3.06
C LEU A 425 15.65 7.02 -2.88
N ASP A 426 16.34 6.17 -2.12
CA ASP A 426 17.80 6.21 -1.98
C ASP A 426 18.39 4.77 -1.86
N PRO A 427 19.19 4.31 -2.84
CA PRO A 427 19.30 4.86 -4.19
C PRO A 427 17.93 4.82 -4.89
N LEU A 428 17.72 5.67 -5.90
CA LEU A 428 16.45 5.70 -6.63
C LEU A 428 16.29 4.45 -7.49
N VAL A 429 15.23 3.67 -7.22
CA VAL A 429 14.87 2.45 -7.96
C VAL A 429 13.43 2.58 -8.44
N ILE A 430 13.23 2.51 -9.76
CA ILE A 430 11.91 2.69 -10.40
C ILE A 430 11.51 1.41 -11.14
N TYR A 431 10.30 0.95 -10.87
CA TYR A 431 9.61 -0.06 -11.67
C TYR A 431 8.81 0.61 -12.78
N GLY A 432 9.05 0.22 -14.02
CA GLY A 432 8.35 0.69 -15.20
C GLY A 432 7.77 -0.44 -16.03
N THR A 433 6.69 -0.14 -16.76
CA THR A 433 5.95 -1.09 -17.60
C THR A 433 5.84 -0.57 -19.04
N ASN A 434 5.62 -1.47 -19.99
CA ASN A 434 5.37 -1.15 -21.39
C ASN A 434 4.35 -2.16 -21.95
N GLU A 435 3.08 -1.72 -22.06
CA GLU A 435 1.95 -2.58 -22.42
C GLU A 435 2.07 -3.12 -23.85
N ASP A 436 2.42 -2.27 -24.82
CA ASP A 436 2.60 -2.63 -26.23
C ASP A 436 3.63 -3.77 -26.41
N LYS A 437 4.72 -3.72 -25.63
CA LYS A 437 5.79 -4.73 -25.65
C LYS A 437 5.55 -5.89 -24.68
N LYS A 438 4.49 -5.83 -23.85
CA LYS A 438 4.25 -6.73 -22.71
C LYS A 438 5.49 -6.91 -21.81
N ALA A 439 6.20 -5.81 -21.58
CA ALA A 439 7.47 -5.79 -20.88
C ALA A 439 7.40 -4.97 -19.60
N TRP A 440 8.28 -5.28 -18.66
CA TRP A 440 8.55 -4.46 -17.48
C TRP A 440 10.05 -4.31 -17.29
N ASN A 441 10.47 -3.37 -16.45
CA ASN A 441 11.87 -3.16 -16.10
C ASN A 441 11.97 -2.55 -14.70
N ILE A 442 13.00 -2.91 -13.94
CA ILE A 442 13.36 -2.23 -12.70
C ILE A 442 14.70 -1.54 -12.95
N SER A 443 14.68 -0.21 -13.00
CA SER A 443 15.84 0.64 -13.32
C SER A 443 16.37 1.33 -12.06
N THR A 444 17.68 1.22 -11.84
CA THR A 444 18.39 1.98 -10.79
C THR A 444 18.97 3.25 -11.38
N PHE A 445 18.84 4.36 -10.67
CA PHE A 445 19.29 5.67 -11.11
C PHE A 445 20.56 6.11 -10.37
N ASP A 446 21.44 6.82 -11.07
CA ASP A 446 22.54 7.56 -10.46
C ASP A 446 22.06 8.91 -9.89
N SER A 447 22.97 9.62 -9.20
CA SER A 447 22.69 10.94 -8.61
C SER A 447 22.49 12.06 -9.64
N ALA A 448 22.77 11.81 -10.92
CA ALA A 448 22.51 12.73 -12.03
C ALA A 448 21.19 12.42 -12.76
N GLY A 449 20.41 11.43 -12.29
CA GLY A 449 19.14 11.06 -12.89
C GLY A 449 19.24 10.12 -14.09
N LYS A 450 20.40 9.51 -14.35
CA LYS A 450 20.56 8.55 -15.44
C LYS A 450 20.38 7.12 -14.92
N ILE A 451 19.89 6.24 -15.78
CA ILE A 451 19.83 4.80 -15.49
C ILE A 451 21.27 4.27 -15.40
N ARG A 452 21.67 3.81 -14.22
CA ARG A 452 22.97 3.19 -13.92
C ARG A 452 22.97 1.70 -14.26
N SER A 453 21.87 1.03 -13.95
CA SER A 453 21.68 -0.40 -14.12
C SER A 453 20.20 -0.71 -14.26
N GLN A 454 19.90 -1.89 -14.80
CA GLN A 454 18.54 -2.44 -14.88
C GLN A 454 18.59 -3.89 -14.42
N VAL A 455 17.55 -4.35 -13.72
CA VAL A 455 17.47 -5.73 -13.24
C VAL A 455 17.52 -6.70 -14.43
N ASP A 456 18.47 -7.63 -14.36
CA ASP A 456 18.77 -8.69 -15.33
C ASP A 456 18.64 -10.05 -14.61
N VAL A 457 17.47 -10.25 -13.99
CA VAL A 457 17.11 -11.45 -13.23
C VAL A 457 15.70 -11.84 -13.62
N ASP A 458 15.53 -13.07 -14.10
CA ASP A 458 14.22 -13.65 -14.38
C ASP A 458 13.50 -13.95 -13.05
N LEU A 459 12.39 -13.26 -12.80
CA LEU A 459 11.60 -13.37 -11.57
C LEU A 459 10.14 -12.96 -11.81
N ASP A 460 9.21 -13.76 -11.27
CA ASP A 460 7.80 -13.34 -11.12
C ASP A 460 7.70 -12.55 -9.81
N ILE A 461 7.30 -11.27 -9.89
CA ILE A 461 7.36 -10.32 -8.78
C ILE A 461 6.29 -10.69 -7.73
N GLY A 462 6.73 -11.01 -6.51
CA GLY A 462 5.87 -11.28 -5.36
C GLY A 462 5.59 -10.05 -4.48
N ALA A 463 5.98 -8.84 -4.94
CA ALA A 463 5.72 -7.60 -4.22
C ALA A 463 4.21 -7.29 -4.12
N GLU A 464 3.77 -6.91 -2.94
CA GLU A 464 2.37 -6.60 -2.65
C GLU A 464 2.10 -5.11 -2.90
N CYS A 465 1.83 -4.73 -4.15
CA CYS A 465 1.45 -3.36 -4.51
C CYS A 465 -0.07 -3.17 -4.48
N GLY A 466 -0.54 -2.10 -3.85
CA GLY A 466 -1.97 -1.75 -3.79
C GLY A 466 -2.60 -1.48 -5.16
N TRP A 467 -3.93 -1.62 -5.29
CA TRP A 467 -4.65 -1.40 -6.54
C TRP A 467 -4.99 0.08 -6.72
N ALA A 468 -4.31 0.78 -7.63
CA ALA A 468 -4.56 2.17 -7.96
C ALA A 468 -5.22 2.29 -9.33
N ILE A 469 -6.49 2.76 -9.37
CA ILE A 469 -7.33 2.79 -10.58
C ILE A 469 -7.45 4.20 -11.18
N LEU A 470 -7.49 5.25 -10.35
CA LEU A 470 -7.77 6.63 -10.78
C LEU A 470 -6.55 7.54 -10.82
N GLN A 471 -5.54 7.28 -9.98
CA GLN A 471 -4.27 8.00 -9.92
C GLN A 471 -3.12 7.00 -9.94
N ARG A 472 -1.96 7.44 -10.44
CA ARG A 472 -0.73 6.65 -10.48
C ARG A 472 -0.08 6.69 -9.09
N ASP A 473 -0.42 5.78 -8.20
CA ASP A 473 0.25 5.64 -6.90
C ASP A 473 1.69 5.16 -7.10
N LEU A 474 2.68 6.00 -6.77
CA LEU A 474 4.10 5.64 -6.91
C LEU A 474 4.64 4.89 -5.69
N GLN A 475 4.01 5.04 -4.53
CA GLN A 475 4.44 4.43 -3.28
C GLN A 475 3.60 3.15 -3.05
N GLY A 476 3.32 2.75 -1.81
CA GLY A 476 2.27 1.74 -1.55
C GLY A 476 2.54 0.29 -1.99
N CYS A 477 3.80 -0.13 -2.13
CA CYS A 477 4.17 -1.55 -2.24
C CYS A 477 4.82 -2.07 -0.95
N SER A 478 4.31 -3.18 -0.39
CA SER A 478 4.96 -3.96 0.67
C SER A 478 5.82 -5.09 0.08
N GLY A 479 6.76 -5.58 0.89
CA GLY A 479 7.67 -6.66 0.50
C GLY A 479 8.87 -6.22 -0.35
N VAL A 480 9.07 -4.93 -0.63
CA VAL A 480 10.25 -4.44 -1.38
C VAL A 480 11.07 -3.53 -0.50
N VAL A 481 12.37 -3.84 -0.40
CA VAL A 481 13.33 -3.08 0.43
C VAL A 481 14.62 -2.89 -0.35
N ALA A 482 15.27 -1.74 -0.21
CA ALA A 482 16.62 -1.53 -0.73
C ALA A 482 17.58 -1.12 0.40
N ASP A 483 18.85 -1.50 0.26
CA ASP A 483 19.97 -0.80 0.88
C ASP A 483 20.77 -0.02 -0.19
N ALA A 484 21.88 0.60 0.21
CA ALA A 484 22.74 1.39 -0.68
C ALA A 484 23.19 0.68 -1.98
N ASN A 485 23.26 -0.66 -1.98
CA ASN A 485 23.82 -1.48 -3.06
C ASN A 485 22.93 -2.67 -3.49
N THR A 486 21.83 -2.94 -2.79
CA THR A 486 21.05 -4.17 -2.98
C THR A 486 19.55 -3.91 -2.93
N LEU A 487 18.80 -4.44 -3.90
CA LEU A 487 17.34 -4.54 -3.86
C LEU A 487 16.95 -5.94 -3.37
N TYR A 488 16.08 -6.00 -2.38
CA TYR A 488 15.52 -7.23 -1.83
C TYR A 488 14.05 -7.31 -2.26
N MET A 489 13.70 -8.35 -3.01
CA MET A 489 12.33 -8.57 -3.49
C MET A 489 11.87 -10.00 -3.24
N PRO A 490 10.57 -10.24 -3.04
CA PRO A 490 10.02 -11.58 -2.97
C PRO A 490 9.79 -12.09 -4.40
N THR A 491 10.07 -13.36 -4.66
CA THR A 491 9.40 -14.06 -5.75
C THR A 491 7.93 -14.26 -5.39
N LYS A 492 7.10 -14.48 -6.39
CA LYS A 492 5.70 -14.86 -6.18
C LYS A 492 5.62 -16.31 -5.65
N ALA A 493 4.88 -16.51 -4.56
CA ALA A 493 4.54 -17.85 -4.10
C ALA A 493 3.66 -18.56 -5.15
N THR A 494 3.92 -19.85 -5.40
CA THR A 494 3.18 -20.64 -6.39
C THR A 494 2.74 -21.97 -5.81
N ALA A 495 3.36 -23.09 -6.20
CA ALA A 495 3.13 -24.41 -5.59
C ALA A 495 3.98 -24.64 -4.32
N SER A 496 4.87 -23.69 -4.00
CA SER A 496 5.69 -23.67 -2.80
C SER A 496 5.81 -22.24 -2.27
N ALA A 497 6.30 -22.12 -1.04
CA ALA A 497 6.86 -20.89 -0.48
C ALA A 497 7.73 -20.15 -1.49
N ASN A 498 7.75 -18.82 -1.37
CA ASN A 498 8.59 -17.96 -2.17
C ASN A 498 10.05 -17.93 -1.68
N GLU A 499 10.86 -17.17 -2.42
CA GLU A 499 12.23 -16.81 -2.08
C GLU A 499 12.35 -15.30 -1.98
N ILE A 500 13.27 -14.79 -1.16
CA ILE A 500 13.77 -13.43 -1.28
C ILE A 500 15.00 -13.46 -2.19
N VAL A 501 14.98 -12.65 -3.26
CA VAL A 501 16.10 -12.43 -4.17
C VAL A 501 16.77 -11.11 -3.82
N ALA A 502 18.09 -11.13 -3.64
CA ALA A 502 18.93 -9.97 -3.46
C ALA A 502 19.62 -9.62 -4.79
N ILE A 503 19.36 -8.42 -5.31
CA ILE A 503 19.79 -7.97 -6.64
C ILE A 503 20.75 -6.79 -6.49
N ASP A 504 21.90 -6.86 -7.15
CA ASP A 504 22.92 -5.82 -7.13
C ASP A 504 22.45 -4.56 -7.87
N LEU A 505 22.33 -3.44 -7.16
CA LEU A 505 21.89 -2.17 -7.72
C LEU A 505 22.97 -1.50 -8.61
N GLY A 506 24.22 -1.98 -8.58
CA GLY A 506 25.30 -1.52 -9.43
C GLY A 506 25.29 -2.14 -10.83
N ASN A 507 24.89 -3.41 -10.95
CA ASN A 507 24.96 -4.17 -12.21
C ASN A 507 23.67 -4.90 -12.63
N GLY A 508 22.64 -4.93 -11.79
CA GLY A 508 21.33 -5.52 -12.07
C GLY A 508 21.20 -7.02 -11.83
N LYS A 509 22.27 -7.72 -11.44
CA LYS A 509 22.30 -9.18 -11.33
C LYS A 509 21.99 -9.67 -9.93
N GLU A 510 21.54 -10.91 -9.84
CA GLU A 510 21.38 -11.60 -8.56
C GLU A 510 22.72 -11.73 -7.83
N LYS A 511 22.70 -11.42 -6.53
CA LYS A 511 23.80 -11.64 -5.57
C LYS A 511 23.62 -12.96 -4.84
N TRP A 512 22.38 -13.22 -4.42
CA TRP A 512 21.93 -14.43 -3.75
C TRP A 512 20.41 -14.48 -3.72
N ARG A 513 19.85 -15.66 -3.43
CA ARG A 513 18.44 -15.87 -3.07
C ARG A 513 18.33 -16.80 -1.87
N VAL A 514 17.23 -16.70 -1.15
CA VAL A 514 16.94 -17.55 0.02
C VAL A 514 15.46 -17.90 0.08
N LYS A 515 15.14 -19.19 0.21
CA LYS A 515 13.76 -19.67 0.41
C LYS A 515 13.22 -19.20 1.77
N SER A 516 11.92 -18.95 1.84
CA SER A 516 11.19 -18.94 3.12
C SER A 516 11.58 -20.15 4.00
N PRO A 517 11.77 -19.97 5.31
CA PRO A 517 12.06 -21.07 6.24
C PRO A 517 10.80 -21.88 6.62
N ALA A 518 9.63 -21.48 6.14
CA ALA A 518 8.37 -22.23 6.19
C ALA A 518 7.84 -22.46 4.76
N ASP A 519 6.66 -23.06 4.63
CA ASP A 519 5.99 -23.21 3.33
C ASP A 519 5.17 -21.97 2.92
N ASP A 520 5.03 -21.00 3.82
CA ASP A 520 4.33 -19.72 3.66
C ASP A 520 5.22 -18.60 3.11
N SER A 521 4.60 -17.53 2.58
CA SER A 521 5.30 -16.42 1.94
C SER A 521 6.13 -15.58 2.92
N MET A 522 7.36 -15.27 2.55
CA MET A 522 8.29 -14.41 3.26
C MET A 522 8.45 -13.06 2.54
N LEU A 523 8.20 -11.96 3.26
CA LEU A 523 8.18 -10.59 2.74
C LEU A 523 9.22 -9.70 3.45
N PRO A 524 10.14 -9.04 2.72
CA PRO A 524 10.99 -7.97 3.24
C PRO A 524 10.21 -6.86 3.97
N ILE A 525 10.68 -6.47 5.17
CA ILE A 525 10.15 -5.31 5.93
C ILE A 525 11.13 -4.13 5.85
N LYS A 526 12.38 -4.33 6.30
CA LYS A 526 13.45 -3.31 6.26
C LYS A 526 14.84 -3.94 6.45
N VAL A 527 15.90 -3.17 6.18
CA VAL A 527 17.27 -3.52 6.60
C VAL A 527 17.60 -2.84 7.93
N GLU A 528 18.15 -3.59 8.88
CA GLU A 528 18.53 -3.12 10.21
C GLU A 528 19.77 -3.90 10.68
N ASN A 529 20.78 -3.20 11.23
CA ASN A 529 21.97 -3.82 11.84
C ASN A 529 22.69 -4.88 10.97
N GLY A 530 22.79 -4.64 9.66
CA GLY A 530 23.43 -5.57 8.71
C GLY A 530 22.60 -6.82 8.39
N LYS A 531 21.29 -6.79 8.66
CA LYS A 531 20.37 -7.89 8.38
C LYS A 531 19.13 -7.35 7.67
N LEU A 532 18.61 -8.12 6.73
CA LEU A 532 17.27 -7.92 6.19
C LEU A 532 16.28 -8.54 7.17
N ILE A 533 15.35 -7.74 7.69
CA ILE A 533 14.23 -8.21 8.49
C ILE A 533 13.08 -8.53 7.54
N ALA A 534 12.52 -9.73 7.68
CA ALA A 534 11.40 -10.21 6.87
C ALA A 534 10.33 -10.88 7.74
N TYR A 535 9.08 -10.78 7.32
CA TYR A 535 7.94 -11.48 7.91
C TYR A 535 7.57 -12.68 7.06
N VAL A 536 7.52 -13.86 7.68
CA VAL A 536 6.96 -15.10 7.13
C VAL A 536 5.52 -15.16 7.58
N GLN A 537 4.59 -15.21 6.63
CA GLN A 537 3.15 -15.22 6.88
C GLN A 537 2.74 -16.40 7.78
N ALA A 538 1.74 -16.18 8.64
CA ALA A 538 1.07 -17.25 9.36
C ALA A 538 0.43 -18.27 8.41
N SER A 539 0.36 -19.52 8.84
CA SER A 539 -0.37 -20.60 8.15
C SER A 539 -1.65 -20.93 8.91
N TYR A 540 -2.45 -21.89 8.42
CA TYR A 540 -3.70 -22.28 9.09
C TYR A 540 -3.49 -22.76 10.53
N ASP A 541 -2.42 -23.52 10.79
CA ASP A 541 -2.14 -24.13 12.11
C ASP A 541 -0.97 -23.47 12.87
N ALA A 542 -0.32 -22.44 12.31
CA ALA A 542 0.87 -21.82 12.91
C ALA A 542 0.90 -20.30 12.75
N GLY A 543 1.22 -19.59 13.84
CA GLY A 543 1.47 -18.16 13.81
C GLY A 543 2.69 -17.80 12.95
N GLY A 544 2.69 -16.56 12.45
CA GLY A 544 3.74 -16.03 11.60
C GLY A 544 5.11 -15.94 12.29
N GLN A 545 6.13 -15.60 11.52
CA GLN A 545 7.51 -15.53 12.03
C GLN A 545 8.16 -14.23 11.57
N VAL A 546 8.93 -13.59 12.44
CA VAL A 546 9.89 -12.57 12.00
C VAL A 546 11.26 -13.19 11.97
N VAL A 547 11.97 -13.01 10.85
CA VAL A 547 13.31 -13.56 10.62
C VAL A 547 14.29 -12.47 10.22
N ALA A 548 15.56 -12.68 10.57
CA ALA A 548 16.67 -11.83 10.16
C ALA A 548 17.62 -12.61 9.26
N ILE A 549 17.83 -12.09 8.05
CA ILE A 549 18.70 -12.66 7.02
C ILE A 549 19.99 -11.83 6.99
N PRO A 550 21.18 -12.39 7.27
CA PRO A 550 22.44 -11.67 7.13
C PRO A 550 22.65 -11.23 5.68
N ILE A 551 22.87 -9.93 5.43
CA ILE A 551 23.04 -9.41 4.05
C ILE A 551 24.46 -9.64 3.50
N SER A 552 25.40 -9.92 4.40
CA SER A 552 26.81 -10.21 4.12
C SER A 552 27.20 -11.60 4.63
N GLY A 553 28.22 -12.21 4.02
CA GLY A 553 28.63 -13.59 4.30
C GLY A 553 28.23 -14.51 3.14
N SER A 554 28.08 -15.80 3.41
CA SER A 554 27.77 -16.82 2.40
C SER A 554 26.56 -17.70 2.71
N SER A 555 26.12 -17.77 3.97
CA SER A 555 25.00 -18.64 4.34
C SER A 555 23.63 -18.04 4.05
N HIS A 556 23.48 -16.71 4.22
CA HIS A 556 22.21 -15.96 4.11
C HIS A 556 21.00 -16.63 4.80
N GLN A 557 21.26 -17.49 5.78
CA GLN A 557 20.22 -18.33 6.38
C GLN A 557 19.29 -17.47 7.24
N PRO A 558 17.95 -17.60 7.11
CA PRO A 558 17.02 -16.85 7.94
C PRO A 558 17.12 -17.31 9.40
N ALA A 559 17.50 -16.39 10.29
CA ALA A 559 17.53 -16.63 11.73
C ALA A 559 16.23 -16.11 12.36
N LYS A 560 15.47 -16.98 13.04
CA LYS A 560 14.20 -16.60 13.66
C LYS A 560 14.41 -15.59 14.80
N LEU A 561 13.71 -14.46 14.74
CA LEU A 561 13.65 -13.44 15.80
C LEU A 561 12.44 -13.65 16.71
N LEU A 562 11.26 -13.82 16.11
CA LEU A 562 9.98 -14.13 16.76
C LEU A 562 9.29 -15.34 16.10
N GLN A 563 8.57 -16.12 16.89
CA GLN A 563 7.58 -17.12 16.46
C GLN A 563 6.25 -16.72 17.08
N ASN A 564 5.25 -16.32 16.31
CA ASN A 564 3.95 -15.94 16.84
C ASN A 564 3.18 -17.20 17.33
N PRO A 565 2.39 -17.10 18.43
CA PRO A 565 1.66 -18.26 18.97
C PRO A 565 0.71 -18.86 17.94
N ALA A 566 0.57 -20.19 17.95
CA ALA A 566 -0.41 -20.87 17.09
C ALA A 566 -1.87 -20.42 17.36
N SER A 567 -2.19 -20.07 18.61
CA SER A 567 -3.48 -19.48 19.01
C SER A 567 -3.77 -18.11 18.38
N ALA A 568 -2.75 -17.42 17.87
CA ALA A 568 -2.92 -16.16 17.15
C ALA A 568 -2.99 -16.34 15.61
N ALA A 569 -2.86 -17.57 15.08
CA ALA A 569 -2.78 -17.82 13.64
C ALA A 569 -4.05 -17.34 12.89
N ASP A 570 -5.24 -17.65 13.42
CA ASP A 570 -6.53 -17.22 12.83
C ASP A 570 -6.71 -15.70 12.79
N ILE A 571 -6.30 -15.01 13.87
CA ILE A 571 -6.40 -13.55 13.92
C ILE A 571 -5.42 -12.92 12.92
N GLU A 572 -4.16 -13.36 12.93
CA GLU A 572 -3.06 -12.90 12.06
C GLU A 572 -3.33 -13.18 10.56
N ASN A 573 -3.95 -14.32 10.24
CA ASN A 573 -4.32 -14.65 8.88
C ASN A 573 -5.50 -13.83 8.38
N GLY A 574 -6.58 -13.74 9.15
CA GLY A 574 -7.82 -13.09 8.71
C GLY A 574 -7.81 -11.56 8.67
N PHE A 575 -6.65 -10.90 8.57
CA PHE A 575 -6.57 -9.51 8.09
C PHE A 575 -6.70 -9.52 6.56
N PHE A 576 -7.79 -8.99 5.99
CA PHE A 576 -8.04 -9.04 4.54
C PHE A 576 -6.99 -8.27 3.70
N SER A 577 -6.47 -7.17 4.26
CA SER A 577 -5.49 -6.30 3.61
C SER A 577 -4.51 -5.81 4.68
N LYS A 578 -3.21 -5.96 4.44
CA LYS A 578 -2.20 -5.98 5.52
C LYS A 578 -1.16 -4.87 5.32
N ALA A 579 -0.71 -4.28 6.42
CA ALA A 579 0.54 -3.52 6.52
C ALA A 579 1.35 -4.06 7.69
N TYR A 580 2.68 -4.07 7.52
CA TYR A 580 3.62 -4.67 8.46
C TYR A 580 4.72 -3.67 8.82
N ASP A 581 5.19 -3.67 10.07
CA ASP A 581 6.39 -2.94 10.49
C ASP A 581 7.15 -3.70 11.58
N TRP A 582 8.45 -3.40 11.71
CA TRP A 582 9.35 -3.92 12.73
C TRP A 582 10.03 -2.76 13.46
N ALA A 583 9.76 -2.59 14.75
CA ALA A 583 10.37 -1.55 15.56
C ALA A 583 10.65 -2.04 16.98
N ASP A 584 11.86 -1.78 17.48
CA ASP A 584 12.32 -2.13 18.83
C ASP A 584 11.95 -3.57 19.26
N GLY A 585 12.34 -4.55 18.45
CA GLY A 585 12.08 -5.97 18.75
C GLY A 585 10.62 -6.42 18.63
N ARG A 586 9.70 -5.53 18.24
CA ARG A 586 8.27 -5.80 18.09
C ARG A 586 7.85 -5.84 16.62
N PHE A 587 6.93 -6.74 16.33
CA PHE A 587 6.27 -6.86 15.04
C PHE A 587 4.86 -6.27 15.11
N TYR A 588 4.51 -5.44 14.15
CA TYR A 588 3.19 -4.82 14.04
C TYR A 588 2.51 -5.27 12.75
N LEU A 589 1.27 -5.74 12.88
CA LEU A 589 0.38 -6.06 11.78
C LEU A 589 -0.86 -5.17 11.89
N SER A 590 -1.29 -4.55 10.78
CA SER A 590 -2.52 -3.76 10.77
C SER A 590 -3.31 -3.86 9.47
N SER A 591 -4.60 -3.52 9.54
CA SER A 591 -5.48 -3.43 8.37
C SER A 591 -5.18 -2.18 7.56
N THR A 592 -5.10 -2.32 6.23
CA THR A 592 -5.05 -1.19 5.29
C THR A 592 -6.42 -0.78 4.74
N ARG A 593 -7.42 -1.68 4.85
CA ARG A 593 -8.82 -1.44 4.49
C ARG A 593 -9.76 -2.27 5.38
N LEU A 594 -10.86 -1.65 5.78
CA LEU A 594 -11.99 -2.24 6.49
C LEU A 594 -13.09 -2.65 5.49
N SER A 595 -13.80 -3.73 5.79
CA SER A 595 -14.83 -4.34 4.95
C SER A 595 -16.25 -3.82 5.20
N GLY A 596 -16.52 -3.27 6.39
CA GLY A 596 -17.84 -2.84 6.82
C GLY A 596 -18.75 -3.98 7.28
N GLN A 597 -18.19 -5.02 7.92
CA GLN A 597 -18.98 -6.15 8.44
C GLN A 597 -19.40 -5.91 9.89
N ASP A 598 -20.68 -5.60 10.11
CA ASP A 598 -21.23 -5.31 11.45
C ASP A 598 -21.23 -6.52 12.41
N GLU A 599 -21.18 -7.76 11.89
CA GLU A 599 -21.45 -8.99 12.66
C GLU A 599 -20.22 -9.53 13.41
N ALA A 600 -19.02 -9.11 13.01
CA ALA A 600 -17.76 -9.44 13.69
C ALA A 600 -16.92 -8.15 13.82
N LYS A 601 -16.38 -7.88 15.01
CA LYS A 601 -15.48 -6.73 15.21
C LYS A 601 -14.27 -6.87 14.28
N GLU A 602 -14.17 -5.97 13.30
CA GLU A 602 -13.06 -5.97 12.37
C GLU A 602 -11.72 -5.71 13.08
N LYS A 603 -10.62 -6.17 12.47
CA LYS A 603 -9.28 -6.11 13.05
C LYS A 603 -8.62 -4.78 12.67
N LEU A 604 -8.07 -4.04 13.64
CA LEU A 604 -7.33 -2.80 13.35
C LEU A 604 -5.83 -3.03 13.34
N MET A 605 -5.29 -3.48 14.47
CA MET A 605 -3.85 -3.55 14.71
C MET A 605 -3.53 -4.60 15.79
N LEU A 606 -2.42 -5.30 15.59
CA LEU A 606 -1.94 -6.39 16.44
C LEU A 606 -0.43 -6.21 16.62
N ALA A 607 0.07 -6.38 17.85
CA ALA A 607 1.49 -6.25 18.17
C ALA A 607 2.03 -7.53 18.83
N PHE A 608 3.20 -7.97 18.38
CA PHE A 608 3.92 -9.12 18.95
C PHE A 608 5.30 -8.72 19.47
N GLY A 609 5.74 -9.32 20.57
CA GLY A 609 7.05 -9.12 21.20
C GLY A 609 7.44 -10.32 22.07
N LYS A 610 8.57 -10.28 22.80
CA LYS A 610 9.02 -11.43 23.62
C LYS A 610 8.38 -11.49 25.01
#